data_AF-A0A7X6TJ82-F1
#
_entry.id   AF-A0A7X6TJ82-F1
#
_cell.length_a   1.000
_cell.length_b   1.000
_cell.length_c   1.000
_cell.angle_alpha   90.00
_cell.angle_beta   90.00
_cell.angle_gamma   90.00
#
_symmetry.space_group_name_H-M   'P 1'
#
loop_
_entity.id
_entity.type
_entity.pdbx_description
1 polymer ?
#
loop_
_entity_poly.entity_id
_entity_poly.type
_entity_poly.pdbx_seq_one_letter_code
_entity_poly.pdbx_strand_id
1 'polypeptide(L)'
;MPLPRALRYRLHRFKRLQGSIHSLSLGAGLGAAIGITPTIPLHSVLILAATLACRSNPIAGIFAATVVSNPLTLVPQYWLAWRIGDWFLPG
;
A
#
# COMPACT_ATOMS: atom_id res chain seq x y z
N MET A 1 -19.14 27.93 -5.50
CA MET A 1 -19.70 27.93 -4.13
C MET A 1 -18.57 27.69 -3.12
N PRO A 2 -18.18 28.67 -2.30
CA PRO A 2 -17.11 28.47 -1.32
C PRO A 2 -17.60 27.54 -0.20
N LEU A 3 -16.88 26.44 0.04
CA LEU A 3 -17.22 25.45 1.06
C LEU A 3 -17.30 26.11 2.45
N PRO A 4 -18.32 25.80 3.27
CA PRO A 4 -18.48 26.40 4.58
C PRO A 4 -17.26 26.10 5.46
N ARG A 5 -16.77 27.12 6.17
CA ARG A 5 -15.55 27.08 7.02
C ARG A 5 -15.55 25.92 8.02
N ALA A 6 -16.74 25.50 8.48
CA ALA A 6 -16.95 24.33 9.33
C ALA A 6 -16.55 22.99 8.68
N LEU A 7 -16.73 22.86 7.37
CA LEU A 7 -16.31 21.66 6.62
C LEU A 7 -14.79 21.59 6.52
N ARG A 8 -14.12 22.72 6.25
CA ARG A 8 -12.64 22.81 6.27
C ARG A 8 -12.08 22.42 7.63
N TYR A 9 -12.66 22.91 8.74
CA TYR A 9 -12.21 22.55 10.08
C TYR A 9 -12.38 21.06 10.40
N ARG A 10 -13.52 20.46 10.00
CA ARG A 10 -13.74 19.02 10.15
C ARG A 10 -12.78 18.22 9.28
N LEU A 11 -12.51 18.63 8.04
CA LEU A 11 -11.52 17.99 7.17
C LEU A 11 -10.10 18.06 7.75
N HIS A 12 -9.70 19.20 8.31
CA HIS A 12 -8.39 19.33 8.98
C HIS A 12 -8.32 18.50 10.28
N ARG A 13 -9.41 18.41 11.04
CA ARG A 13 -9.50 17.57 12.24
C ARG A 13 -9.50 16.08 11.89
N PHE A 14 -10.17 15.67 10.80
CA PHE A 14 -10.11 14.30 10.26
C PHE A 14 -8.70 13.95 9.76
N LYS A 15 -8.03 14.87 9.05
CA LYS A 15 -6.62 14.70 8.66
C LYS A 15 -5.68 14.55 9.85
N ARG A 16 -5.95 15.23 10.97
CA ARG A 16 -5.18 15.08 12.23
C ARG A 16 -5.55 13.81 13.01
N LEU A 17 -6.77 13.29 12.83
CA LEU A 17 -7.24 12.04 13.44
C LEU A 17 -6.74 10.78 12.72
N GLN A 18 -6.41 10.87 11.42
CA GLN A 18 -5.94 9.72 10.62
C GLN A 18 -4.47 9.29 10.86
N GLY A 19 -3.78 9.93 11.81
CA GLY A 19 -2.39 9.63 12.17
C GLY A 19 -1.43 10.75 11.78
N SER A 20 -0.22 10.76 12.35
CA SER A 20 0.82 11.69 11.94
C SER A 20 1.15 11.46 10.45
N ILE A 21 1.49 12.52 9.71
CA ILE A 21 1.90 12.40 8.29
C ILE A 21 2.98 11.32 8.12
N HIS A 22 3.84 11.19 9.12
CA HIS A 22 4.87 10.16 9.20
C HIS A 22 4.31 8.72 9.22
N SER A 23 3.28 8.43 10.02
CA SER A 23 2.69 7.08 10.06
C SER A 23 1.92 6.73 8.80
N LEU A 24 1.37 7.74 8.10
CA LEU A 24 0.71 7.58 6.82
C LEU A 24 1.72 7.31 5.69
N SER A 25 2.80 8.09 5.60
CA SER A 25 3.85 7.89 4.61
C SER A 25 4.58 6.57 4.81
N LEU A 26 4.82 6.17 6.06
CA LEU A 26 5.48 4.91 6.39
C LEU A 26 4.58 3.72 6.03
N GLY A 27 3.29 3.79 6.38
CA GLY A 27 2.31 2.77 5.99
C GLY A 27 2.22 2.62 4.47
N ALA A 28 2.10 3.74 3.74
CA ALA A 28 2.06 3.74 2.28
C ALA A 28 3.35 3.19 1.64
N GLY A 29 4.52 3.54 2.17
CA GLY A 29 5.80 3.01 1.70
C GLY A 29 5.93 1.50 1.89
N LEU A 30 5.56 0.98 3.06
CA LEU A 30 5.52 -0.46 3.33
C LEU A 30 4.52 -1.17 2.41
N GLY A 31 3.34 -0.58 2.21
CA GLY A 31 2.32 -1.08 1.31
C GLY A 31 2.80 -1.18 -0.13
N ALA A 32 3.46 -0.14 -0.64
CA ALA A 32 4.02 -0.13 -1.99
C ALA A 32 5.14 -1.17 -2.15
N ALA A 33 6.04 -1.30 -1.17
CA ALA A 33 7.13 -2.28 -1.21
C ALA A 33 6.61 -3.73 -1.23
N ILE A 34 5.61 -4.03 -0.40
CA ILE A 34 5.01 -5.37 -0.35
C ILE A 34 4.10 -5.61 -1.57
N GLY A 35 3.46 -4.58 -2.11
CA GLY A 35 2.70 -4.68 -3.36
C GLY A 35 3.56 -5.01 -4.59
N ILE A 36 4.86 -4.73 -4.56
CA ILE A 36 5.78 -5.12 -5.64
C ILE A 36 6.06 -6.62 -5.60
N THR A 37 6.07 -7.24 -4.41
CA THR A 37 6.22 -8.68 -4.30
C THR A 37 4.96 -9.39 -4.81
N PRO A 38 5.04 -10.30 -5.80
CA PRO A 38 3.89 -11.02 -6.34
C PRO A 38 3.47 -12.16 -5.39
N THR A 39 3.16 -11.84 -4.14
CA THR A 39 2.71 -12.76 -3.09
C THR A 39 1.18 -12.77 -3.00
N ILE A 40 0.51 -13.14 -4.09
CA ILE A 40 -0.93 -13.46 -4.04
C ILE A 40 -1.09 -14.83 -3.37
N PRO A 41 -1.87 -15.02 -2.29
CA PRO A 41 -2.85 -14.12 -1.63
C PRO A 41 -2.37 -13.50 -0.30
N LEU A 42 -1.12 -13.76 0.11
CA LEU A 42 -0.56 -13.38 1.41
C LEU A 42 -0.21 -11.89 1.54
N HIS A 43 -0.25 -11.11 0.46
CA HIS A 43 0.06 -9.68 0.45
C HIS A 43 -0.71 -8.89 1.53
N SER A 44 -2.01 -9.11 1.70
CA SER A 44 -2.82 -8.40 2.70
C SER A 44 -2.35 -8.68 4.13
N VAL A 45 -1.98 -9.94 4.42
CA VAL A 45 -1.48 -10.36 5.74
C VAL A 45 -0.08 -9.77 5.97
N LEU A 46 0.79 -9.78 4.96
CA LEU A 46 2.13 -9.19 5.04
C LEU A 46 2.07 -7.68 5.25
N ILE A 47 1.20 -6.97 4.54
CA ILE A 47 0.99 -5.53 4.72
C ILE A 47 0.47 -5.27 6.13
N LEU A 48 -0.50 -6.04 6.61
CA LEU A 48 -1.02 -5.89 7.96
C LEU A 48 0.09 -6.14 9.00
N ALA A 49 0.85 -7.22 8.87
CA ALA A 49 1.95 -7.56 9.77
C ALA A 49 3.04 -6.47 9.78
N ALA A 50 3.48 -6.01 8.61
CA ALA A 50 4.48 -4.97 8.48
C ALA A 50 4.00 -3.62 9.03
N THR A 51 2.75 -3.25 8.72
CA THR A 51 2.18 -1.99 9.22
C THR A 51 1.96 -2.02 10.73
N LEU A 52 1.57 -3.17 11.30
CA LEU A 52 1.45 -3.38 12.75
C LEU A 52 2.83 -3.33 13.44
N ALA A 53 3.84 -4.01 12.87
CA ALA A 53 5.20 -4.03 13.40
C ALA A 53 5.82 -2.63 13.44
N CYS A 54 5.62 -1.83 12.38
CA CYS A 54 6.09 -0.46 12.32
C CYS A 54 5.15 0.56 13.00
N ARG A 55 4.06 0.12 13.65
CA ARG A 55 3.02 0.99 14.27
C ARG A 55 2.53 2.09 13.31
N SER A 56 2.39 1.74 12.04
CA SER A 56 1.98 2.64 10.96
C SER A 56 0.52 2.42 10.57
N ASN A 57 -0.03 3.27 9.70
CA ASN A 57 -1.44 3.17 9.33
C ASN A 57 -1.68 2.00 8.35
N PRO A 58 -2.36 0.90 8.75
CA PRO A 58 -2.58 -0.26 7.89
C PRO A 58 -3.46 0.06 6.68
N ILE A 59 -4.39 1.00 6.81
CA ILE A 59 -5.27 1.43 5.72
C ILE A 59 -4.45 2.07 4.61
N ALA A 60 -3.49 2.93 4.98
CA ALA A 60 -2.60 3.58 4.02
C ALA A 60 -1.71 2.56 3.28
N GLY A 61 -1.24 1.53 3.99
CA GLY A 61 -0.46 0.45 3.38
C GLY A 61 -1.29 -0.40 2.42
N ILE A 62 -2.50 -0.80 2.80
CA ILE A 62 -3.39 -1.56 1.91
C ILE A 62 -3.72 -0.73 0.67
N PHE A 63 -4.05 0.55 0.84
CA PHE A 63 -4.38 1.43 -0.29
C PHE A 63 -3.20 1.59 -1.25
N ALA A 64 -1.99 1.83 -0.71
CA ALA A 64 -0.78 1.92 -1.53
C ALA A 64 -0.47 0.60 -2.25
N ALA A 65 -0.64 -0.53 -1.58
CA ALA A 65 -0.48 -1.84 -2.19
C ALA A 65 -1.51 -2.08 -3.30
N THR A 66 -2.78 -1.70 -3.12
CA THR A 66 -3.79 -1.81 -4.17
C THR A 66 -3.45 -0.93 -5.37
N VAL A 67 -2.93 0.29 -5.15
CA VAL A 67 -2.48 1.17 -6.24
C VAL A 67 -1.31 0.56 -7.02
N VAL A 68 -0.38 -0.09 -6.33
CA VAL A 68 0.79 -0.72 -6.95
C VAL A 68 0.46 -2.07 -7.59
N SER A 69 -0.41 -2.87 -6.97
CA SER A 69 -0.84 -4.21 -7.38
C SER A 69 -2.28 -4.18 -7.92
N ASN A 70 -2.53 -3.31 -8.88
CA ASN A 70 -3.79 -3.30 -9.62
C ASN A 70 -3.82 -4.46 -10.63
N PRO A 71 -5.00 -4.92 -11.08
CA PRO A 71 -5.14 -5.96 -12.09
C PRO A 71 -4.29 -5.70 -13.35
N LEU A 72 -4.08 -4.43 -13.70
CA LEU A 72 -3.26 -3.98 -14.81
C LEU A 72 -1.75 -4.14 -14.57
N THR A 73 -1.26 -3.94 -13.34
CA THR A 73 0.16 -4.06 -12.97
C THR A 73 0.53 -5.47 -12.53
N LEU A 74 -0.44 -6.26 -12.05
CA LEU A 74 -0.24 -7.65 -11.69
C LEU A 74 0.21 -8.51 -12.88
N VAL A 75 -0.34 -8.29 -14.07
CA VAL A 75 0.01 -9.03 -15.28
C VAL A 75 1.51 -8.90 -15.63
N PRO A 76 2.08 -7.69 -15.79
CA PRO A 76 3.51 -7.55 -16.06
C PRO A 76 4.38 -7.97 -14.87
N GLN A 77 3.94 -7.75 -13.62
CA GLN A 77 4.68 -8.21 -12.44
C GLN A 77 4.83 -9.73 -12.40
N TYR A 78 3.76 -10.48 -12.66
CA TYR A 78 3.79 -11.94 -12.70
C TYR A 78 4.63 -12.45 -13.87
N TRP A 79 4.53 -11.82 -15.03
CA TRP A 79 5.32 -12.20 -16.20
C TRP A 79 6.82 -12.00 -15.96
N LEU A 80 7.22 -10.88 -15.34
CA LEU A 80 8.61 -10.65 -14.95
C LEU A 80 9.08 -11.67 -13.92
N ALA A 81 8.27 -11.96 -12.90
CA ALA A 81 8.60 -12.97 -11.89
C ALA A 81 8.78 -14.36 -12.50
N TRP A 82 7.91 -14.75 -13.44
CA TRP A 82 8.03 -15.99 -14.18
C TRP A 82 9.30 -16.02 -15.03
N ARG A 83 9.61 -14.94 -15.76
CA ARG A 83 10.82 -14.85 -16.58
C ARG A 83 12.11 -14.89 -15.77
N ILE A 84 12.13 -14.27 -14.59
CA ILE A 84 13.25 -14.34 -13.65
C ILE A 84 13.39 -15.77 -13.12
N GLY A 85 12.28 -16.44 -12.80
CA GLY A 85 12.27 -17.83 -12.35
C GLY A 85 12.81 -18.80 -13.41
N ASP A 86 12.36 -18.65 -14.66
CA ASP A 86 12.82 -19.42 -15.82
C ASP A 86 14.33 -19.24 -16.07
N TRP A 87 14.84 -18.02 -15.86
CA TRP A 87 16.28 -17.77 -15.95
C TRP A 87 17.09 -18.44 -14.83
N PHE A 88 16.53 -18.58 -13.63
CA PHE A 88 17.22 -19.11 -12.45
C PHE A 88 17.12 -20.64 -12.32
N LEU A 89 16.00 -21.23 -12.72
CA LEU A 89 15.80 -22.67 -12.87
C LEU A 89 15.36 -22.96 -14.32
N PRO A 90 16.30 -22.95 -15.28
CA PRO A 90 16.02 -23.46 -16.60
C PRO A 90 15.74 -24.97 -16.48
N GLY A 91 14.48 -25.34 -16.69
CA GLY A 91 14.08 -26.73 -16.93
C GLY A 91 14.25 -27.08 -18.39
#